data_AF-A0A9P5W9T2-F1
#
_entry.id   AF-A0A9P5W9T2-F1
#
_cell.length_a   1.000
_cell.length_b   1.000
_cell.length_c   1.000
_cell.angle_alpha   90.00
_cell.angle_beta   90.00
_cell.angle_gamma   90.00
#
_symmetry.space_group_name_H-M   'P 1'
#
loop_
_entity.id
_entity.type
_entity.pdbx_description
1 polymer ?
#
loop_
_entity_poly.entity_id
_entity_poly.type
_entity_poly.pdbx_seq_one_letter_code
_entity_poly.pdbx_strand_id
1 'polypeptide(L)'
;MLRQLGNVFLVKPEILPSVLSEGYLAKVDFKSLYPYLQMRVDFKTSKIDKLFEKLNINLSASATAISNSIDGFLNGGNRMPALEDIAGSKFLSSLR
;
A
#
# COMPACT_ATOMS: atom_id res chain seq x y z
N MET A 1 -12.41 17.14 21.63
CA MET A 1 -12.66 16.59 20.28
C MET A 1 -13.50 17.50 19.41
N LEU A 2 -14.72 17.91 19.81
CA LEU A 2 -15.59 18.75 18.96
C LEU A 2 -14.92 20.02 18.41
N ARG A 3 -14.10 20.71 19.19
CA ARG A 3 -13.37 21.90 18.74
C ARG A 3 -12.47 21.62 17.53
N GLN A 4 -11.77 20.49 17.49
CA GLN A 4 -10.88 20.17 16.37
C GLN A 4 -11.66 19.84 15.11
N LEU A 5 -12.80 19.16 15.25
CA LEU A 5 -13.71 18.91 14.14
C LEU A 5 -14.33 20.21 13.62
N GLY A 6 -14.77 21.11 14.52
CA GLY A 6 -15.25 22.44 14.15
C GLY A 6 -14.19 23.26 13.40
N ASN A 7 -12.92 23.15 13.81
CA ASN A 7 -11.81 23.82 13.13
C ASN A 7 -11.67 23.36 11.67
N VAL A 8 -11.96 22.10 11.33
CA VAL A 8 -11.94 21.60 9.93
C VAL A 8 -12.87 22.38 9.01
N PHE A 9 -13.95 22.95 9.52
CA PHE A 9 -14.91 23.72 8.72
C PHE A 9 -14.54 25.20 8.59
N LEU A 10 -13.77 25.74 9.54
CA LEU A 10 -13.40 27.16 9.58
C LEU A 10 -12.09 27.45 8.85
N VAL A 11 -11.20 26.47 8.78
CA VAL A 11 -9.87 26.65 8.19
C VAL A 11 -9.90 26.68 6.67
N LYS A 12 -9.01 27.50 6.11
CA LYS A 12 -8.75 27.55 4.67
C LYS A 12 -8.35 26.17 4.14
N PRO A 13 -8.73 25.83 2.90
CA PRO A 13 -8.39 24.54 2.29
C PRO A 13 -6.88 24.27 2.21
N GLU A 14 -6.06 25.33 2.18
CA GLU A 14 -4.59 25.24 2.13
C GLU A 14 -3.98 24.58 3.38
N ILE A 15 -4.53 24.88 4.56
CA ILE A 15 -4.02 24.36 5.84
C ILE A 15 -4.79 23.11 6.32
N LEU A 16 -5.91 22.80 5.68
CA LEU A 16 -6.72 21.63 5.96
C LEU A 16 -5.93 20.31 6.03
N PRO A 17 -5.03 19.97 5.08
CA PRO A 17 -4.25 18.73 5.18
C PRO A 17 -3.36 18.69 6.43
N SER A 18 -2.78 19.82 6.84
CA SER A 18 -1.99 19.91 8.08
C SER A 18 -2.88 19.62 9.29
N VAL A 19 -4.07 20.26 9.35
CA VAL A 19 -5.03 20.07 10.44
C VAL A 19 -5.57 18.64 10.51
N LEU A 20 -5.71 17.96 9.37
CA LEU A 20 -6.13 16.57 9.30
C LEU A 20 -5.04 15.59 9.76
N SER A 21 -3.78 15.88 9.46
CA SER A 21 -2.62 15.06 9.84
C SER A 21 -2.09 15.37 11.25
N GLU A 22 -2.63 16.39 11.92
CA GLU A 22 -2.20 16.82 13.25
C GLU A 22 -3.24 16.53 14.35
N GLY A 23 -2.76 16.47 15.60
CA GLY A 23 -3.63 16.40 16.78
C GLY A 23 -4.43 15.09 16.90
N TYR A 24 -5.71 15.19 17.26
CA TYR A 24 -6.54 14.01 17.42
C TYR A 24 -7.21 13.56 16.11
N LEU A 25 -7.29 14.42 15.09
CA LEU A 25 -7.84 14.04 13.78
C LEU A 25 -6.93 13.07 13.03
N ALA A 26 -5.62 13.15 13.25
CA ALA A 26 -4.64 12.19 12.74
C ALA A 26 -4.92 10.73 13.18
N LYS A 27 -5.61 10.55 14.31
CA LYS A 27 -5.97 9.23 14.85
C LYS A 27 -7.30 8.71 14.31
N VAL A 28 -8.07 9.55 13.62
CA VAL A 28 -9.39 9.21 13.10
C VAL A 28 -9.23 8.77 11.65
N ASP A 29 -9.99 7.74 11.25
CA ASP A 29 -9.94 7.24 9.87
C ASP A 29 -10.44 8.31 8.89
N PHE A 30 -9.65 8.58 7.86
CA PHE A 30 -9.94 9.56 6.82
C PHE A 30 -11.25 9.25 6.08
N LYS A 31 -11.63 7.98 5.95
CA LYS A 31 -12.91 7.59 5.34
C LYS A 31 -14.11 8.09 6.14
N SER A 32 -14.00 8.12 7.47
CA SER A 32 -15.05 8.64 8.34
C SER A 32 -15.15 10.16 8.30
N LEU A 33 -14.05 10.86 8.00
CA LEU A 33 -14.02 12.32 7.86
C LEU A 33 -14.59 12.81 6.53
N TYR A 34 -14.48 12.01 5.48
CA TYR A 34 -14.94 12.35 4.13
C TYR A 34 -16.37 12.93 4.06
N PRO A 35 -17.42 12.29 4.62
CA PRO A 35 -18.80 12.84 4.56
C PRO A 35 -18.93 14.19 5.27
N TYR A 36 -18.10 14.47 6.29
CA TYR A 36 -18.09 15.77 6.97
C TYR A 36 -17.48 16.85 6.09
N LEU A 37 -16.38 16.55 5.38
CA LEU A 37 -15.76 17.52 4.48
C LEU A 37 -16.62 17.79 3.25
N GLN A 38 -17.41 16.82 2.78
CA GLN A 38 -18.36 17.02 1.69
C GLN A 38 -19.45 18.05 2.02
N MET A 39 -19.76 18.27 3.31
CA MET A 39 -20.71 19.31 3.74
C MET A 39 -20.13 20.74 3.67
N ARG A 40 -18.83 20.91 3.37
CA ARG A 40 -18.24 22.23 3.17
C ARG A 40 -18.71 22.85 1.85
N VAL A 41 -19.10 24.13 1.92
CA VAL A 41 -19.52 24.91 0.74
C VAL A 41 -18.43 25.05 -0.32
N ASP A 42 -17.16 25.03 0.08
CA ASP A 42 -16.00 25.17 -0.80
C ASP A 42 -15.40 23.83 -1.26
N PHE A 43 -16.04 22.70 -0.95
CA PHE A 43 -15.50 21.36 -1.20
C PHE A 43 -15.10 21.13 -2.67
N LYS A 44 -16.00 21.49 -3.60
CA LYS A 44 -15.78 21.36 -5.05
C LYS A 44 -14.80 22.42 -5.58
N THR A 45 -14.89 23.64 -5.08
CA THR A 45 -14.07 24.79 -5.50
C THR A 45 -12.60 24.59 -5.14
N SER A 46 -12.35 24.07 -3.94
CA SER A 46 -11.02 23.89 -3.37
C SER A 46 -10.36 22.55 -3.74
N LYS A 47 -11.00 21.73 -4.62
CA LYS A 47 -10.51 20.43 -5.07
C LYS A 47 -10.12 19.50 -3.90
N ILE A 48 -10.90 19.53 -2.83
CA ILE A 48 -10.63 18.76 -1.60
C ILE A 48 -10.61 17.25 -1.90
N ASP A 49 -11.40 16.81 -2.87
CA ASP A 49 -11.39 15.44 -3.42
C ASP A 49 -9.98 14.93 -3.76
N LYS A 50 -9.19 15.76 -4.43
CA LYS A 50 -7.82 15.40 -4.84
C LYS A 50 -6.87 15.28 -3.66
N LEU A 51 -7.10 16.05 -2.60
CA LEU A 51 -6.33 15.96 -1.37
C LEU A 51 -6.61 14.64 -0.66
N PHE A 52 -7.88 14.21 -0.61
CA PHE A 52 -8.27 12.93 -0.04
C PHE A 52 -7.67 11.75 -0.79
N GLU A 53 -7.69 11.79 -2.12
CA GLU A 53 -7.08 10.75 -2.95
C GLU A 53 -5.58 10.60 -2.63
N LYS A 54 -4.88 11.73 -2.51
CA LYS A 54 -3.45 11.77 -2.17
C LYS A 54 -3.14 11.28 -0.76
N LEU A 55 -4.01 11.56 0.21
CA LEU A 55 -3.87 11.07 1.59
C LEU A 55 -4.18 9.57 1.70
N ASN A 56 -5.19 9.08 0.98
CA ASN A 56 -5.57 7.66 0.97
C ASN A 56 -4.49 6.78 0.31
N ILE A 57 -3.82 7.27 -0.74
CA ILE A 57 -2.72 6.57 -1.41
C ILE A 57 -1.50 6.38 -0.48
N ASN A 58 -1.20 7.36 0.38
CA ASN A 58 -0.09 7.21 1.33
C ASN A 58 -0.35 6.12 2.38
N LEU A 59 -1.61 5.94 2.79
CA LEU A 59 -1.99 4.88 3.73
C LEU A 59 -1.89 3.49 3.09
N SER A 60 -2.27 3.33 1.82
CA SER A 60 -2.13 2.05 1.11
C SER A 60 -0.69 1.72 0.72
N ALA A 61 0.15 2.72 0.42
CA ALA A 61 1.56 2.52 0.09
C ALA A 61 2.38 1.93 1.26
N SER A 62 2.00 2.24 2.51
CA SER A 62 2.65 1.63 3.69
C SER A 62 2.28 0.17 3.93
N ALA A 63 1.21 -0.36 3.31
CA ALA A 63 0.72 -1.72 3.57
C ALA A 63 1.27 -2.81 2.62
N THR A 64 1.98 -2.44 1.55
CA THR A 64 2.44 -3.41 0.52
C THR A 64 3.90 -3.88 0.68
N ALA A 65 4.62 -3.44 1.72
CA ALA A 65 6.05 -3.77 1.86
C ALA A 65 6.37 -5.12 2.55
N ILE A 66 5.39 -5.94 2.97
CA ILE A 66 5.64 -7.10 3.85
C ILE A 66 5.34 -8.48 3.22
N SER A 67 4.75 -8.58 2.01
CA SER A 67 4.31 -9.89 1.48
C SER A 67 5.19 -10.54 0.40
N ASN A 68 6.40 -10.03 0.12
CA ASN A 68 7.21 -10.52 -1.03
C ASN A 68 8.44 -11.38 -0.67
N SER A 69 8.52 -11.96 0.53
CA SER A 69 9.72 -12.71 0.95
C SER A 69 9.50 -14.17 1.39
N ILE A 70 8.34 -14.79 1.14
CA ILE A 70 8.06 -16.16 1.62
C ILE A 70 7.92 -17.23 0.50
N ASP A 71 7.60 -16.86 -0.75
CA ASP A 71 7.36 -17.85 -1.83
C ASP A 71 8.61 -18.24 -2.66
N GLY A 72 9.72 -18.58 -2.00
CA GLY A 72 10.99 -18.89 -2.69
C GLY A 72 11.76 -20.14 -2.27
N PHE A 73 11.41 -20.82 -1.18
CA PHE A 73 12.30 -21.83 -0.57
C PHE A 73 11.92 -23.30 -0.75
N LEU A 74 10.90 -23.64 -1.55
CA LEU A 74 10.47 -25.03 -1.78
C LEU A 74 10.56 -25.50 -3.24
N ASN A 75 11.09 -24.69 -4.16
CA ASN A 75 11.25 -25.06 -5.57
C ASN A 75 12.73 -25.12 -6.00
N GLY A 76 13.52 -25.90 -5.26
CA GLY A 76 14.91 -26.24 -5.57
C GLY A 76 15.00 -27.72 -5.92
N GLY A 77 14.89 -28.03 -7.22
CA GLY A 77 14.81 -29.39 -7.75
C GLY A 77 16.08 -30.23 -7.59
N ASN A 78 16.24 -30.88 -6.44
CA ASN A 78 17.01 -32.11 -6.33
C ASN A 78 16.14 -33.29 -6.79
N ARG A 79 15.88 -33.38 -8.10
CA ARG A 79 15.35 -34.61 -8.70
C ARG A 79 16.50 -35.59 -8.83
N MET A 80 16.52 -36.57 -7.93
CA MET A 80 17.37 -37.77 -8.06
C MET A 80 17.15 -38.40 -9.44
N PRO A 81 18.19 -38.67 -10.24
CA PRO A 81 18.03 -39.39 -11.50
C PRO A 81 17.62 -40.83 -11.20
N ALA A 82 16.57 -41.31 -11.86
CA ALA A 82 16.16 -42.71 -11.80
C ALA A 82 17.28 -43.60 -12.38
N LEU A 83 17.46 -44.81 -11.81
CA LEU A 83 18.57 -45.74 -12.04
C LEU A 83 18.66 -46.31 -13.48
N GLU A 84 17.87 -45.81 -14.42
CA GLU A 84 17.77 -46.30 -15.80
C GLU A 84 18.65 -45.48 -16.78
N ASP A 85 18.89 -44.19 -16.51
CA ASP A 85 19.61 -43.28 -17.44
C ASP A 85 21.15 -43.33 -17.34
N ILE A 86 21.70 -43.96 -16.30
CA ILE A 86 23.17 -44.04 -16.10
C ILE A 86 23.82 -45.03 -17.09
N ALA A 87 23.06 -45.95 -17.70
CA ALA A 87 23.61 -46.97 -18.60
C ALA A 87 23.96 -46.42 -20.00
N GLY A 88 23.26 -45.38 -20.50
CA GLY A 88 23.45 -44.85 -21.86
C GLY A 88 24.49 -43.74 -22.00
N SER A 89 24.75 -42.98 -20.94
CA SER A 89 25.49 -41.70 -21.02
C SER A 89 27.02 -41.81 -21.01
N LYS A 90 27.58 -43.01 -20.77
CA LYS A 90 29.03 -43.25 -20.67
C LYS A 90 29.71 -43.77 -21.94
N PHE A 91 28.95 -44.09 -23.01
CA PHE A 91 29.54 -44.57 -24.26
C PHE A 91 29.99 -43.46 -25.22
N LEU A 92 29.48 -42.24 -25.07
CA LEU A 92 29.73 -41.15 -26.03
C LEU A 92 30.88 -40.21 -25.63
N SER A 93 31.49 -40.36 -24.45
CA SER A 93 32.60 -39.49 -24.03
C SER A 93 34.00 -39.97 -24.44
N SER A 94 34.13 -41.12 -25.12
CA SER A 94 35.44 -41.71 -25.48
C SER A 94 35.96 -41.37 -26.89
N LEU A 95 35.32 -40.45 -27.63
CA LEU A 95 35.91 -39.87 -28.85
C LEU A 95 36.34 -38.42 -28.61
N ARG A 96 37.33 -38.22 -27.73
CA ARG A 96 38.28 -37.11 -27.80
C ARG A 96 39.54 -37.42 -27.00
#